data_AF-A0A9E3JXG4-F1
#
_entry.id   AF-A0A9E3JXG4-F1
#
_cell.length_a   1.000
_cell.length_b   1.000
_cell.length_c   1.000
_cell.angle_alpha   90.00
_cell.angle_beta   90.00
_cell.angle_gamma   90.00
#
_symmetry.space_group_name_H-M   'P 1'
#
loop_
_entity.id
_entity.type
_entity.pdbx_description
1 polymer ?
#
loop_
_entity_poly.entity_id
_entity_poly.type
_entity_poly.pdbx_seq_one_letter_code
_entity_poly.pdbx_strand_id
1 'polypeptide(L)'
;MQEFYKKALLALIVLLVVDALLAVFFVYRTFPTQTLLPVRKEGTRWRFGTYSDVATGGASSVRLHDTSRDRLRFDFKLRDVAAYPFVAGDMVFLDDKGRQIHEDWSKFRTITFVAKCSPAASTTFEVSTFDEKISKPGQFETYRPPRTYFSCNEQGMPVTLDLARLLIPEWWFPAMKLDLARQGYKLDKVGKIMFGTSAATPHNVDGYIEISELTLHGRDYRYLAALVVIILGGWIAFGVWFFLAHSRALLASVESKMKTNLPLVAYRQLTLEPYKDKEKASVLRYIASAYTDPKLDLEAVVEGTGANRYKINEVLKAELGMTFTSYLNKLRLTEASRLLTEKNSAAVSEIAYLVGYSNVPYFNKLFKEEFGCTPKSFRMLAAQQQAQPADSVPSEPPA
;
A
#
# COMPACT_ATOMS: atom_id res chain seq x y z
N MET A 1 9.85 19.01 20.58
CA MET A 1 9.86 18.99 19.10
C MET A 1 11.16 18.46 18.51
N GLN A 2 12.35 18.99 18.87
CA GLN A 2 13.63 18.55 18.29
C GLN A 2 13.90 17.04 18.49
N GLU A 3 13.68 16.51 19.70
CA GLU A 3 13.82 15.07 19.99
C GLU A 3 12.83 14.18 19.21
N PHE A 4 11.61 14.68 18.93
CA PHE A 4 10.66 13.96 18.08
C PHE A 4 11.20 13.82 16.65
N TYR A 5 11.68 14.91 16.05
CA TYR A 5 12.22 14.88 14.70
C TYR A 5 13.47 14.01 14.59
N LYS A 6 14.35 13.97 15.60
CA LYS A 6 15.48 13.03 15.63
C LYS A 6 15.02 11.57 15.61
N LYS A 7 14.03 11.21 16.44
CA LYS A 7 13.47 9.85 16.47
C LYS A 7 12.75 9.49 15.17
N ALA A 8 11.99 10.43 14.61
CA ALA A 8 11.30 10.24 13.33
C ALA A 8 12.28 10.08 12.16
N LEU A 9 13.36 10.88 12.14
CA LEU A 9 14.44 10.74 11.16
C LEU A 9 15.12 9.37 11.28
N LEU A 10 15.42 8.92 12.50
CA LEU A 10 16.02 7.61 12.72
C LEU A 10 15.08 6.48 12.25
N ALA A 11 13.78 6.58 12.56
CA ALA A 11 12.79 5.62 12.09
C ALA A 11 12.66 5.61 10.55
N LEU A 12 12.72 6.78 9.90
CA LEU A 12 12.72 6.90 8.43
C LEU A 12 13.96 6.24 7.82
N ILE A 13 15.15 6.49 8.39
CA ILE A 13 16.40 5.87 7.93
C ILE A 13 16.31 4.34 8.06
N VAL A 14 15.80 3.83 9.19
CA VAL A 14 15.61 2.39 9.38
C VAL A 14 14.64 1.83 8.35
N LEU A 15 13.51 2.48 8.08
CA LEU A 15 12.56 2.06 7.05
C LEU A 15 13.22 1.97 5.67
N LEU A 16 13.98 2.99 5.28
CA LEU A 16 14.69 3.01 3.99
C LEU A 16 15.73 1.88 3.88
N VAL A 17 16.45 1.58 4.97
CA VAL A 17 17.42 0.47 5.00
C VAL A 17 16.68 -0.87 4.87
N VAL A 18 15.57 -1.05 5.56
CA VAL A 18 14.75 -2.26 5.45
C VAL A 18 14.20 -2.43 4.04
N ASP A 19 13.66 -1.36 3.43
CA ASP A 19 13.18 -1.37 2.05
C ASP A 19 14.29 -1.75 1.06
N ALA A 20 15.51 -1.22 1.25
CA ALA A 20 16.66 -1.56 0.41
C ALA A 20 17.04 -3.05 0.55
N LEU A 21 17.07 -3.59 1.77
CA LEU A 21 17.36 -5.00 2.02
C LEU A 21 16.29 -5.92 1.42
N LEU A 22 15.01 -5.56 1.59
CA LEU A 22 13.89 -6.27 0.98
C LEU A 22 14.00 -6.22 -0.55
N ALA A 23 14.28 -5.05 -1.12
CA ALA A 23 14.44 -4.90 -2.56
C ALA A 23 15.53 -5.83 -3.11
N VAL A 24 16.72 -5.85 -2.49
CA VAL A 24 17.80 -6.76 -2.89
C VAL A 24 17.36 -8.22 -2.81
N PHE A 25 16.73 -8.62 -1.71
CA PHE A 25 16.26 -10.00 -1.52
C PHE A 25 15.21 -10.41 -2.56
N PHE A 26 14.17 -9.60 -2.77
CA PHE A 26 13.08 -9.91 -3.68
C PHE A 26 13.52 -9.83 -5.15
N VAL A 27 14.40 -8.89 -5.52
CA VAL A 27 14.98 -8.81 -6.86
C VAL A 27 15.84 -10.05 -7.14
N TYR A 28 16.66 -10.49 -6.19
CA TYR A 28 17.44 -11.71 -6.33
C TYR A 28 16.56 -12.94 -6.53
N ARG A 29 15.43 -13.03 -5.82
CA ARG A 29 14.43 -14.10 -5.99
C ARG A 29 13.65 -14.01 -7.30
N THR A 30 13.50 -12.81 -7.86
CA THR A 30 12.74 -12.56 -9.10
C THR A 30 13.42 -13.14 -10.32
N PHE A 31 14.75 -13.18 -10.37
CA PHE A 31 15.53 -13.66 -11.52
C PHE A 31 16.31 -14.94 -11.17
N PRO A 32 15.63 -16.10 -11.00
CA PRO A 32 16.31 -17.34 -10.70
C PRO A 32 17.19 -17.75 -11.89
N THR A 33 18.45 -18.06 -11.60
CA THR A 33 19.40 -18.62 -12.57
C THR A 33 19.90 -19.97 -12.09
N GLN A 34 20.08 -20.91 -13.01
CA GLN A 34 20.64 -22.23 -12.72
C GLN A 34 21.64 -22.61 -13.79
N THR A 35 22.91 -22.65 -13.41
CA THR A 35 24.01 -23.09 -14.27
C THR A 35 24.08 -24.61 -14.26
N LEU A 36 23.96 -25.21 -15.44
CA LEU A 36 24.13 -26.64 -15.66
C LEU A 36 25.58 -26.95 -16.03
N LEU A 37 26.24 -26.08 -16.82
CA LEU A 37 27.66 -26.18 -17.19
C LEU A 37 28.36 -24.81 -17.05
N PRO A 38 29.57 -24.72 -16.48
CA PRO A 38 30.29 -25.78 -15.78
C PRO A 38 29.63 -26.09 -14.42
N VAL A 39 29.88 -27.29 -13.88
CA VAL A 39 29.36 -27.68 -12.56
C VAL A 39 30.10 -26.92 -11.46
N ARG A 40 29.45 -25.91 -10.87
CA ARG A 40 30.02 -25.10 -9.77
C ARG A 40 29.68 -25.60 -8.37
N LYS A 41 28.70 -26.51 -8.23
CA LYS A 41 28.26 -27.08 -6.95
C LYS A 41 28.24 -28.60 -7.04
N GLU A 42 28.81 -29.26 -6.05
CA GLU A 42 28.67 -30.70 -5.86
C GLU A 42 27.18 -31.05 -5.72
N GLY A 43 26.74 -32.15 -6.36
CA GLY A 43 25.35 -32.61 -6.32
C GLY A 43 24.50 -32.28 -7.56
N THR A 44 25.10 -31.94 -8.70
CA THR A 44 24.34 -31.87 -9.96
C THR A 44 23.89 -33.27 -10.40
N ARG A 45 22.57 -33.41 -10.47
CA ARG A 45 21.81 -34.65 -10.68
C ARG A 45 21.60 -34.96 -12.15
N TRP A 46 22.68 -35.03 -12.92
CA TRP A 46 22.62 -35.43 -14.32
C TRP A 46 23.87 -36.18 -14.78
N ARG A 47 23.74 -36.91 -15.89
CA ARG A 47 24.83 -37.62 -16.56
C ARG A 47 24.74 -37.40 -18.07
N PHE A 48 25.91 -37.25 -18.71
CA PHE A 48 25.98 -37.25 -20.16
C PHE A 48 25.75 -38.63 -20.77
N GLY A 49 25.07 -38.65 -21.90
CA GLY A 49 24.86 -39.82 -22.73
C GLY A 49 24.89 -39.44 -24.20
N THR A 50 24.60 -40.44 -25.03
CA THR A 50 24.57 -40.28 -26.48
C THR A 50 23.36 -40.99 -27.05
N TYR A 51 22.87 -40.49 -28.18
CA TYR A 51 21.73 -41.01 -28.90
C TYR A 51 22.02 -40.96 -30.40
N SER A 52 21.69 -42.01 -31.13
CA SER A 52 21.93 -42.08 -32.58
C SER A 52 20.91 -42.95 -33.31
N ASP A 53 20.90 -42.79 -34.62
CA ASP A 53 20.11 -43.57 -35.58
C ASP A 53 20.39 -45.09 -35.54
N VAL A 54 21.45 -45.54 -34.87
CA VAL A 54 21.75 -46.97 -34.70
C VAL A 54 20.60 -47.71 -34.02
N ALA A 55 19.88 -47.05 -33.09
CA ALA A 55 18.70 -47.60 -32.45
C ALA A 55 17.54 -47.88 -33.43
N THR A 56 17.55 -47.24 -34.60
CA THR A 56 16.53 -47.36 -35.65
C THR A 56 17.08 -47.96 -36.95
N GLY A 57 18.24 -48.63 -36.89
CA GLY A 57 18.84 -49.34 -38.03
C GLY A 57 19.84 -48.52 -38.86
N GLY A 58 20.25 -47.35 -38.37
CA GLY A 58 21.33 -46.55 -38.95
C GLY A 58 22.73 -47.05 -38.60
N ALA A 59 23.72 -46.32 -39.11
CA ALA A 59 25.15 -46.65 -38.93
C ALA A 59 25.99 -45.44 -38.50
N SER A 60 25.35 -44.36 -38.02
CA SER A 60 26.06 -43.18 -37.59
C SER A 60 26.78 -43.43 -36.26
N SER A 61 27.98 -42.86 -36.11
CA SER A 61 28.78 -43.03 -34.90
C SER A 61 28.81 -41.76 -34.08
N VAL A 62 28.79 -41.90 -32.75
CA VAL A 62 28.93 -40.81 -31.78
C VAL A 62 29.82 -41.26 -30.64
N ARG A 63 30.75 -40.40 -30.22
CA ARG A 63 31.66 -40.65 -29.11
C ARG A 63 31.68 -39.43 -28.21
N LEU A 64 31.34 -39.61 -26.93
CA LEU A 64 31.43 -38.55 -25.94
C LEU A 64 32.90 -38.28 -25.60
N HIS A 65 33.30 -37.01 -25.60
CA HIS A 65 34.62 -36.55 -25.19
C HIS A 65 34.50 -35.74 -23.90
N ASP A 66 35.51 -35.84 -23.03
CA ASP A 66 35.68 -35.03 -21.82
C ASP A 66 34.47 -35.07 -20.85
N THR A 67 34.46 -36.04 -19.94
CA THR A 67 33.43 -36.18 -18.90
C THR A 67 33.66 -35.27 -17.68
N SER A 68 34.50 -34.23 -17.79
CA SER A 68 34.82 -33.29 -16.70
C SER A 68 33.62 -32.52 -16.15
N ARG A 69 32.43 -32.66 -16.77
CA ARG A 69 31.19 -31.92 -16.44
C ARG A 69 31.31 -30.39 -16.58
N ASP A 70 32.36 -29.91 -17.24
CA ASP A 70 32.53 -28.48 -17.56
C ASP A 70 31.91 -28.11 -18.91
N ARG A 71 31.91 -29.06 -19.84
CA ARG A 71 31.38 -28.93 -21.19
C ARG A 71 30.82 -30.26 -21.67
N LEU A 72 29.85 -30.23 -22.57
CA LEU A 72 29.38 -31.40 -23.31
C LEU A 72 30.05 -31.39 -24.67
N ARG A 73 31.02 -32.29 -24.90
CA ARG A 73 31.64 -32.46 -26.22
C ARG A 73 31.40 -33.87 -26.73
N PHE A 74 31.03 -33.99 -28.00
CA PHE A 74 31.00 -35.29 -28.67
C PHE A 74 31.43 -35.16 -30.11
N ASP A 75 32.19 -36.17 -30.55
CA ASP A 75 32.61 -36.34 -31.92
C ASP A 75 31.62 -37.29 -32.60
N PHE A 76 31.32 -37.05 -33.87
CA PHE A 76 30.31 -37.81 -34.60
C PHE A 76 30.64 -37.96 -36.08
N LYS A 77 29.98 -38.94 -36.70
CA LYS A 77 29.99 -39.14 -38.16
C LYS A 77 28.63 -39.69 -38.60
N LEU A 78 27.90 -38.89 -39.38
CA LEU A 78 26.63 -39.32 -39.98
C LEU A 78 26.90 -40.26 -41.17
N ARG A 79 26.08 -41.29 -41.32
CA ARG A 79 26.17 -42.27 -42.43
C ARG A 79 24.85 -42.35 -43.19
N ASP A 80 24.94 -42.40 -44.52
CA ASP A 80 23.79 -42.54 -45.44
C ASP A 80 23.24 -43.98 -45.49
N VAL A 81 22.92 -44.55 -44.33
CA VAL A 81 22.32 -45.89 -44.23
C VAL A 81 20.86 -45.79 -43.83
N ALA A 82 20.54 -44.96 -42.82
CA ALA A 82 19.17 -44.67 -42.44
C ALA A 82 18.56 -43.60 -43.37
N ALA A 83 17.24 -43.63 -43.54
CA ALA A 83 16.52 -42.58 -44.28
C ALA A 83 16.66 -41.19 -43.62
N TYR A 84 16.86 -41.16 -42.29
CA TYR A 84 17.05 -39.95 -41.51
C TYR A 84 18.19 -40.17 -40.51
N PRO A 85 19.47 -40.03 -40.93
CA PRO A 85 20.60 -40.24 -40.03
C PRO A 85 20.68 -39.11 -39.02
N PHE A 86 20.92 -39.46 -37.76
CA PHE A 86 21.05 -38.49 -36.67
C PHE A 86 21.99 -38.99 -35.58
N VAL A 87 22.59 -38.04 -34.88
CA VAL A 87 23.40 -38.23 -33.68
C VAL A 87 23.18 -37.06 -32.73
N ALA A 88 23.19 -37.33 -31.44
CA ALA A 88 23.04 -36.35 -30.40
C ALA A 88 23.83 -36.72 -29.15
N GLY A 89 24.35 -35.71 -28.46
CA GLY A 89 24.76 -35.79 -27.07
C GLY A 89 23.58 -35.39 -26.18
N ASP A 90 23.34 -36.16 -25.13
CA ASP A 90 22.27 -35.88 -24.19
C ASP A 90 22.76 -35.70 -22.76
N MET A 91 21.92 -35.04 -21.96
CA MET A 91 22.10 -34.85 -20.54
C MET A 91 20.82 -35.33 -19.84
N VAL A 92 20.93 -36.49 -19.20
CA VAL A 92 19.81 -37.16 -18.51
C VAL A 92 19.83 -36.80 -17.03
N PHE A 93 18.69 -36.38 -16.48
CA PHE A 93 18.57 -36.06 -15.06
C PHE A 93 18.36 -37.33 -14.23
N LEU A 94 19.21 -37.54 -13.23
CA LEU A 94 19.29 -38.75 -12.40
C LEU A 94 19.44 -38.40 -10.92
N ASP A 95 18.80 -39.15 -10.02
CA ASP A 95 19.05 -39.03 -8.59
C ASP A 95 20.43 -39.59 -8.17
N ASP A 96 20.74 -39.46 -6.89
CA ASP A 96 22.01 -39.91 -6.30
C ASP A 96 22.19 -41.45 -6.37
N LYS A 97 21.12 -42.20 -6.72
CA LYS A 97 21.11 -43.65 -6.93
C LYS A 97 21.09 -44.02 -8.43
N GLY A 98 21.22 -43.05 -9.34
CA GLY A 98 21.21 -43.25 -10.78
C GLY A 98 19.83 -43.52 -11.38
N ARG A 99 18.74 -43.31 -10.64
CA ARG A 99 17.37 -43.44 -11.15
C ARG A 99 16.95 -42.16 -11.83
N GLN A 100 16.19 -42.27 -12.92
CA GLN A 100 15.70 -41.10 -13.63
C GLN A 100 14.82 -40.22 -12.74
N ILE A 101 15.06 -38.92 -12.80
CA ILE A 101 14.23 -37.90 -12.15
C ILE A 101 13.75 -36.90 -13.18
N HIS A 102 12.77 -36.11 -12.79
CA HIS A 102 12.30 -34.99 -13.57
C HIS A 102 12.62 -33.69 -12.83
N GLU A 103 13.26 -32.77 -13.52
CA GLU A 103 13.55 -31.43 -13.02
C GLU A 103 12.39 -30.47 -13.36
N ASP A 104 12.02 -29.61 -12.41
CA ASP A 104 11.01 -28.57 -12.63
C ASP A 104 11.66 -27.31 -13.20
N TRP A 105 11.45 -27.10 -14.49
CA TRP A 105 11.91 -25.96 -15.25
C TRP A 105 10.82 -24.91 -15.50
N SER A 106 9.65 -25.03 -14.87
CA SER A 106 8.51 -24.11 -15.07
C SER A 106 8.82 -22.65 -14.77
N LYS A 107 9.78 -22.40 -13.86
CA LYS A 107 10.26 -21.07 -13.49
C LYS A 107 11.23 -20.46 -14.52
N PHE A 108 11.81 -21.27 -15.39
CA PHE A 108 12.77 -20.85 -16.41
C PHE A 108 12.06 -20.55 -17.72
N ARG A 109 12.57 -19.55 -18.44
CA ARG A 109 12.03 -19.10 -19.72
C ARG A 109 13.04 -19.19 -20.84
N THR A 110 14.30 -18.88 -20.54
CA THR A 110 15.36 -18.95 -21.54
C THR A 110 16.48 -19.85 -21.08
N ILE A 111 17.16 -20.45 -22.06
CA ILE A 111 18.40 -21.18 -21.88
C ILE A 111 19.47 -20.53 -22.72
N THR A 112 20.66 -20.33 -22.15
CA THR A 112 21.82 -19.75 -22.82
C THR A 112 22.98 -20.73 -22.77
N PHE A 113 23.76 -20.79 -23.84
CA PHE A 113 24.98 -21.59 -23.91
C PHE A 113 25.88 -21.08 -25.04
N VAL A 114 27.14 -21.51 -25.04
CA VAL A 114 28.06 -21.31 -26.15
C VAL A 114 28.17 -22.61 -26.93
N ALA A 115 27.93 -22.57 -28.23
CA ALA A 115 27.98 -23.72 -29.12
C ALA A 115 29.15 -23.63 -30.10
N LYS A 116 30.04 -24.62 -30.03
CA LYS A 116 31.14 -24.85 -30.98
C LYS A 116 30.86 -26.08 -31.82
N CYS A 117 31.12 -26.01 -33.11
CA CYS A 117 31.05 -27.20 -33.96
C CYS A 117 31.92 -27.08 -35.20
N SER A 118 32.34 -28.23 -35.71
CA SER A 118 32.91 -28.38 -37.05
C SER A 118 32.31 -29.64 -37.70
N PRO A 119 31.87 -29.58 -38.97
CA PRO A 119 31.72 -28.37 -39.78
C PRO A 119 30.62 -27.45 -39.23
N ALA A 120 30.71 -26.15 -39.53
CA ALA A 120 29.69 -25.18 -39.14
C ALA A 120 28.34 -25.52 -39.82
N ALA A 121 27.31 -25.75 -39.01
CA ALA A 121 25.99 -26.13 -39.48
C ALA A 121 24.90 -25.68 -38.50
N SER A 122 23.64 -25.74 -38.95
CA SER A 122 22.51 -25.69 -38.03
C SER A 122 22.43 -27.01 -37.25
N THR A 123 22.16 -26.90 -35.96
CA THR A 123 22.07 -28.02 -35.01
C THR A 123 20.77 -27.91 -34.23
N THR A 124 20.45 -28.94 -33.46
CA THR A 124 19.18 -29.06 -32.73
C THR A 124 19.38 -28.96 -31.23
N PHE A 125 18.45 -28.30 -30.57
CA PHE A 125 18.26 -28.38 -29.12
C PHE A 125 16.88 -28.96 -28.84
N GLU A 126 16.81 -29.98 -27.99
CA GLU A 126 15.57 -30.66 -27.62
C GLU A 126 15.47 -30.84 -26.10
N VAL A 127 14.25 -30.73 -25.59
CA VAL A 127 13.93 -30.98 -24.18
C VAL A 127 12.90 -32.08 -24.10
N SER A 128 13.23 -33.23 -23.50
CA SER A 128 12.28 -34.33 -23.31
C SER A 128 11.44 -34.09 -22.05
N THR A 129 10.14 -33.82 -22.24
CA THR A 129 9.19 -33.51 -21.16
C THR A 129 8.22 -34.67 -20.91
N PHE A 130 8.02 -35.02 -19.65
CA PHE A 130 7.17 -36.14 -19.24
C PHE A 130 5.70 -35.72 -19.17
N ASP A 131 4.85 -36.40 -19.94
CA ASP A 131 3.40 -36.22 -19.91
C ASP A 131 2.77 -37.43 -19.19
N GLU A 132 2.07 -37.21 -18.09
CA GLU A 132 1.49 -38.29 -17.26
C GLU A 132 0.52 -39.19 -18.02
N LYS A 133 -0.12 -38.69 -19.09
CA LYS A 133 -1.12 -39.46 -19.84
C LYS A 133 -0.50 -40.32 -20.95
N ILE A 134 0.71 -39.99 -21.39
CA ILE A 134 1.30 -40.50 -22.63
C ILE A 134 2.66 -41.15 -22.36
N SER A 135 3.48 -40.52 -21.53
CA SER A 135 4.87 -40.90 -21.30
C SER A 135 4.99 -42.06 -20.31
N LYS A 136 5.93 -42.96 -20.58
CA LYS A 136 6.28 -44.09 -19.72
C LYS A 136 7.66 -43.84 -19.09
N PRO A 137 7.80 -43.87 -17.76
CA PRO A 137 9.08 -43.64 -17.10
C PRO A 137 10.18 -44.56 -17.67
N GLY A 138 11.38 -44.02 -17.91
CA GLY A 138 12.46 -44.79 -18.54
C GLY A 138 12.47 -44.77 -20.06
N GLN A 139 11.32 -44.55 -20.71
CA GLN A 139 11.17 -44.64 -22.17
C GLN A 139 11.09 -43.24 -22.80
N PHE A 140 12.24 -42.61 -22.99
CA PHE A 140 12.32 -41.22 -23.49
C PHE A 140 11.64 -41.00 -24.86
N GLU A 141 11.52 -42.03 -25.71
CA GLU A 141 10.78 -41.93 -26.99
C GLU A 141 9.30 -41.59 -26.81
N THR A 142 8.73 -41.91 -25.65
CA THR A 142 7.34 -41.60 -25.29
C THR A 142 7.17 -40.23 -24.65
N TYR A 143 8.28 -39.53 -24.35
CA TYR A 143 8.25 -38.18 -23.79
C TYR A 143 7.95 -37.22 -24.93
N ARG A 144 7.28 -36.11 -24.63
CA ARG A 144 7.13 -35.03 -25.60
C ARG A 144 8.53 -34.45 -25.87
N PRO A 145 8.97 -34.34 -27.14
CA PRO A 145 10.30 -33.83 -27.49
C PRO A 145 10.22 -32.44 -28.16
N PRO A 146 9.75 -31.37 -27.48
CA PRO A 146 9.83 -30.02 -28.01
C PRO A 146 11.29 -29.66 -28.34
N ARG A 147 11.52 -29.19 -29.56
CA ARG A 147 12.84 -28.83 -30.07
C ARG A 147 12.84 -27.50 -30.82
N THR A 148 14.04 -26.97 -31.03
CA THR A 148 14.33 -25.84 -31.92
C THR A 148 15.70 -26.01 -32.55
N TYR A 149 16.05 -25.10 -33.46
CA TYR A 149 17.31 -25.11 -34.19
C TYR A 149 18.16 -23.90 -33.80
N PHE A 150 19.48 -24.07 -33.83
CA PHE A 150 20.44 -22.98 -33.63
C PHE A 150 21.69 -23.21 -34.47
N SER A 151 22.45 -22.15 -34.75
CA SER A 151 23.70 -22.21 -35.51
C SER A 151 24.90 -22.37 -34.60
N CYS A 152 25.94 -23.05 -35.09
CA CYS A 152 27.23 -23.16 -34.42
C CYS A 152 28.38 -23.05 -35.43
N ASN A 153 29.58 -22.73 -34.93
CA ASN A 153 30.81 -22.63 -35.72
C ASN A 153 32.04 -22.97 -34.85
N GLU A 154 33.23 -22.97 -35.43
CA GLU A 154 34.46 -23.36 -34.72
C GLU A 154 34.90 -22.32 -33.66
N GLN A 155 34.53 -21.05 -33.85
CA GLN A 155 34.87 -19.96 -32.94
C GLN A 155 34.07 -20.02 -31.62
N GLY A 156 32.87 -20.60 -31.67
CA GLY A 156 31.93 -20.63 -30.55
C GLY A 156 30.93 -19.49 -30.66
N MET A 157 29.67 -19.85 -30.88
CA MET A 157 28.57 -18.90 -31.01
C MET A 157 27.75 -18.88 -29.71
N PRO A 158 27.53 -17.70 -29.08
CA PRO A 158 26.58 -17.60 -27.98
C PRO A 158 25.15 -17.77 -28.51
N VAL A 159 24.39 -18.65 -27.87
CA VAL A 159 23.03 -19.02 -28.25
C VAL A 159 22.09 -18.72 -27.07
N THR A 160 20.93 -18.14 -27.37
CA THR A 160 19.85 -17.93 -26.41
C THR A 160 18.55 -18.46 -27.00
N LEU A 161 17.91 -19.42 -26.33
CA LEU A 161 16.67 -20.05 -26.78
C LEU A 161 15.53 -19.78 -25.79
N ASP A 162 14.32 -19.54 -26.32
CA ASP A 162 13.09 -19.44 -25.56
C ASP A 162 12.45 -20.83 -25.40
N LEU A 163 12.44 -21.33 -24.16
CA LEU A 163 11.92 -22.65 -23.82
C LEU A 163 10.40 -22.76 -23.98
N ALA A 164 9.67 -21.64 -24.13
CA ALA A 164 8.23 -21.65 -24.37
C ALA A 164 7.85 -21.65 -25.86
N ARG A 165 8.82 -21.52 -26.76
CA ARG A 165 8.63 -21.43 -28.23
C ARG A 165 9.21 -22.63 -28.98
N LEU A 166 9.44 -23.73 -28.29
CA LEU A 166 9.89 -24.96 -28.91
C LEU A 166 8.69 -25.64 -29.61
N LEU A 167 8.97 -26.47 -30.60
CA LEU A 167 7.94 -27.19 -31.36
C LEU A 167 8.17 -28.68 -31.27
N ILE A 168 7.08 -29.44 -31.12
CA ILE A 168 7.14 -30.89 -31.14
C ILE A 168 7.21 -31.34 -32.62
N PRO A 169 8.18 -32.18 -33.00
CA PRO A 169 8.29 -32.70 -34.36
C PRO A 169 7.02 -33.40 -34.83
N GLU A 170 6.62 -33.15 -36.08
CA GLU A 170 5.37 -33.67 -36.65
C GLU A 170 5.29 -35.20 -36.62
N TRP A 171 6.42 -35.89 -36.85
CA TRP A 171 6.49 -37.35 -36.84
C TRP A 171 6.14 -38.00 -35.49
N TRP A 172 6.29 -37.26 -34.38
CA TRP A 172 6.07 -37.80 -33.04
C TRP A 172 4.58 -38.02 -32.73
N PHE A 173 3.71 -37.16 -33.27
CA PHE A 173 2.27 -37.24 -33.07
C PHE A 173 1.62 -38.53 -33.60
N PRO A 174 1.82 -38.94 -34.87
CA PRO A 174 1.29 -40.22 -35.35
C PRO A 174 1.94 -41.41 -34.63
N ALA A 175 3.22 -41.33 -34.24
CA ALA A 175 3.88 -42.37 -33.45
C ALA A 175 3.20 -42.60 -32.09
N MET A 176 2.70 -41.52 -31.46
CA MET A 176 1.96 -41.57 -30.20
C MET A 176 0.43 -41.61 -30.36
N LYS A 177 -0.08 -41.70 -31.61
CA LYS A 177 -1.52 -41.68 -31.93
C LYS A 177 -2.24 -40.41 -31.42
N LEU A 178 -1.63 -39.26 -31.61
CA LEU A 178 -2.13 -37.95 -31.18
C LEU A 178 -2.35 -37.02 -32.38
N ASP A 179 -3.21 -36.02 -32.17
CA ASP A 179 -3.46 -34.94 -33.13
C ASP A 179 -2.32 -33.90 -33.11
N LEU A 180 -1.88 -33.46 -34.29
CA LEU A 180 -0.83 -32.45 -34.48
C LEU A 180 -1.15 -31.11 -33.78
N ALA A 181 -2.42 -30.76 -33.59
CA ALA A 181 -2.83 -29.56 -32.87
C ALA A 181 -2.41 -29.56 -31.39
N ARG A 182 -2.04 -30.72 -30.82
CA ARG A 182 -1.63 -30.86 -29.41
C ARG A 182 -0.15 -30.52 -29.18
N GLN A 183 0.31 -29.39 -29.73
CA GLN A 183 1.69 -28.88 -29.59
C GLN A 183 2.06 -28.45 -28.16
N GLY A 184 1.08 -28.23 -27.29
CA GLY A 184 1.31 -27.81 -25.91
C GLY A 184 2.16 -28.82 -25.12
N TYR A 185 3.13 -28.30 -24.38
CA TYR A 185 3.97 -29.05 -23.44
C TYR A 185 4.16 -28.25 -22.16
N LYS A 186 4.65 -28.91 -21.11
CA LYS A 186 4.98 -28.30 -19.83
C LYS A 186 6.43 -28.59 -19.48
N LEU A 187 7.06 -27.65 -18.78
CA LEU A 187 8.45 -27.74 -18.33
C LEU A 187 8.55 -28.17 -16.86
N ASP A 188 7.46 -28.61 -16.24
CA ASP A 188 7.40 -29.06 -14.85
C ASP A 188 8.08 -30.41 -14.62
N LYS A 189 8.18 -31.23 -15.68
CA LYS A 189 8.80 -32.55 -15.62
C LYS A 189 9.79 -32.78 -16.77
N VAL A 190 10.95 -32.12 -16.72
CA VAL A 190 12.03 -32.30 -17.69
C VAL A 190 12.89 -33.49 -17.31
N GLY A 191 12.94 -34.53 -18.14
CA GLY A 191 13.74 -35.74 -17.87
C GLY A 191 15.11 -35.76 -18.55
N LYS A 192 15.25 -35.06 -19.67
CA LYS A 192 16.46 -35.06 -20.50
C LYS A 192 16.52 -33.82 -21.37
N ILE A 193 17.72 -33.34 -21.68
CA ILE A 193 17.94 -32.41 -22.80
C ILE A 193 18.94 -33.00 -23.79
N MET A 194 18.87 -32.57 -25.05
CA MET A 194 19.70 -33.10 -26.12
C MET A 194 20.19 -32.00 -27.04
N PHE A 195 21.42 -32.17 -27.51
CA PHE A 195 22.03 -31.37 -28.56
C PHE A 195 22.43 -32.32 -29.69
N GLY A 196 21.93 -32.07 -30.90
CA GLY A 196 22.09 -33.03 -31.99
C GLY A 196 22.31 -32.39 -33.34
N THR A 197 22.52 -33.25 -34.33
CA THR A 197 22.62 -32.86 -35.73
C THR A 197 21.26 -32.40 -36.26
N SER A 198 21.28 -31.76 -37.42
CA SER A 198 20.06 -31.41 -38.17
C SER A 198 20.19 -31.93 -39.61
N ALA A 199 19.14 -31.73 -40.40
CA ALA A 199 19.17 -32.04 -41.83
C ALA A 199 20.24 -31.24 -42.61
N ALA A 200 20.77 -30.14 -42.06
CA ALA A 200 21.82 -29.36 -42.67
C ALA A 200 23.25 -29.87 -42.35
N THR A 201 23.38 -30.87 -41.47
CA THR A 201 24.69 -31.41 -41.10
C THR A 201 25.26 -32.28 -42.22
N PRO A 202 26.50 -32.05 -42.70
CA PRO A 202 27.12 -32.87 -43.73
C PRO A 202 27.28 -34.34 -43.32
N HIS A 203 27.04 -35.25 -44.27
CA HIS A 203 27.18 -36.69 -44.06
C HIS A 203 28.57 -37.20 -44.46
N ASN A 204 28.98 -38.31 -43.86
CA ASN A 204 30.29 -38.97 -44.04
C ASN A 204 31.52 -38.12 -43.74
N VAL A 205 31.35 -36.97 -43.11
CA VAL A 205 32.42 -36.09 -42.61
C VAL A 205 32.53 -36.28 -41.11
N ASP A 206 33.76 -36.34 -40.60
CA ASP A 206 34.00 -36.35 -39.16
C ASP A 206 33.73 -34.94 -38.61
N GLY A 207 32.89 -34.86 -37.59
CA GLY A 207 32.52 -33.60 -36.98
C GLY A 207 32.45 -33.69 -35.46
N TYR A 208 32.30 -32.54 -34.82
CA TYR A 208 32.08 -32.46 -33.38
C TYR A 208 31.08 -31.35 -33.04
N ILE A 209 30.39 -31.51 -31.91
CA ILE A 209 29.60 -30.48 -31.25
C ILE A 209 30.10 -30.35 -29.81
N GLU A 210 30.35 -29.13 -29.38
CA GLU A 210 30.74 -28.78 -28.02
C GLU A 210 29.82 -27.69 -27.48
N ILE A 211 29.21 -27.94 -26.33
CA ILE A 211 28.33 -27.02 -25.61
C ILE A 211 28.96 -26.66 -24.27
N SER A 212 29.14 -25.37 -24.02
CA SER A 212 29.68 -24.84 -22.76
C SER A 212 28.79 -23.71 -22.21
N GLU A 213 29.03 -23.33 -20.95
CA GLU A 213 28.35 -22.19 -20.29
C GLU A 213 26.81 -22.30 -20.25
N LEU A 214 26.30 -23.54 -20.19
CA LEU A 214 24.87 -23.85 -20.21
C LEU A 214 24.18 -23.33 -18.94
N THR A 215 23.31 -22.33 -19.09
CA THR A 215 22.61 -21.67 -17.98
C THR A 215 21.13 -21.46 -18.30
N LEU A 216 20.28 -21.80 -17.35
CA LEU A 216 18.84 -21.51 -17.35
C LEU A 216 18.58 -20.16 -16.69
N HIS A 217 17.70 -19.37 -17.29
CA HIS A 217 17.27 -18.07 -16.77
C HIS A 217 15.76 -18.02 -16.66
N GLY A 218 15.29 -17.61 -15.49
CA GLY A 218 13.88 -17.54 -15.16
C GLY A 218 13.46 -16.15 -14.74
N ARG A 219 12.14 -15.98 -14.61
CA ARG A 219 11.56 -14.75 -14.11
C ARG A 219 10.28 -15.03 -13.36
N ASP A 220 10.26 -14.71 -12.07
CA ASP A 220 9.10 -14.87 -11.20
C ASP A 220 8.67 -13.50 -10.63
N TYR A 221 7.77 -12.83 -11.35
CA TYR A 221 7.27 -11.50 -10.99
C TYR A 221 6.46 -11.46 -9.69
N ARG A 222 6.06 -12.60 -9.13
CA ARG A 222 5.31 -12.65 -7.87
C ARG A 222 6.10 -12.03 -6.71
N TYR A 223 7.42 -12.22 -6.71
CA TYR A 223 8.32 -11.61 -5.72
C TYR A 223 8.34 -10.08 -5.85
N LEU A 224 8.41 -9.56 -7.07
CA LEU A 224 8.41 -8.12 -7.30
C LEU A 224 7.05 -7.49 -6.93
N ALA A 225 5.94 -8.16 -7.23
CA ALA A 225 4.61 -7.73 -6.78
C ALA A 225 4.49 -7.72 -5.25
N ALA A 226 4.97 -8.77 -4.58
CA ALA A 226 4.99 -8.83 -3.11
C ALA A 226 5.85 -7.72 -2.49
N LEU A 227 7.01 -7.42 -3.07
CA LEU A 227 7.86 -6.31 -2.65
C LEU A 227 7.11 -4.98 -2.70
N VAL A 228 6.41 -4.69 -3.82
CA VAL A 228 5.62 -3.45 -3.96
C VAL A 228 4.55 -3.35 -2.87
N VAL A 229 3.83 -4.44 -2.60
CA VAL A 229 2.79 -4.46 -1.55
C VAL A 229 3.40 -4.22 -0.17
N ILE A 230 4.54 -4.84 0.14
CA ILE A 230 5.23 -4.69 1.44
C ILE A 230 5.73 -3.25 1.62
N ILE A 231 6.37 -2.67 0.61
CA ILE A 231 6.86 -1.28 0.65
C ILE A 231 5.67 -0.33 0.84
N LEU A 232 4.63 -0.43 0.01
CA LEU A 232 3.44 0.43 0.15
C LEU A 232 2.81 0.33 1.54
N GLY A 233 2.66 -0.89 2.07
CA GLY A 233 2.17 -1.11 3.42
C GLY A 233 3.06 -0.48 4.51
N GLY A 234 4.38 -0.62 4.37
CA GLY A 234 5.37 -0.03 5.28
C GLY A 234 5.33 1.50 5.30
N TRP A 235 5.25 2.13 4.13
CA TRP A 235 5.14 3.59 4.01
C TRP A 235 3.82 4.15 4.53
N ILE A 236 2.70 3.44 4.29
CA ILE A 236 1.40 3.81 4.87
C ILE A 236 1.47 3.73 6.40
N ALA A 237 1.99 2.62 6.94
CA ALA A 237 2.12 2.43 8.38
C ALA A 237 3.03 3.50 9.02
N PHE A 238 4.15 3.81 8.37
CA PHE A 238 5.05 4.88 8.80
C PHE A 238 4.37 6.26 8.77
N GLY A 239 3.62 6.57 7.71
CA GLY A 239 2.87 7.82 7.58
C GLY A 239 1.83 7.99 8.68
N VAL A 240 1.04 6.94 8.97
CA VAL A 240 0.06 6.93 10.06
C VAL A 240 0.73 7.10 11.42
N TRP A 241 1.80 6.34 11.69
CA TRP A 241 2.57 6.46 12.92
C TRP A 241 3.15 7.87 13.09
N PHE A 242 3.75 8.42 12.03
CA PHE A 242 4.35 9.75 12.04
C PHE A 242 3.30 10.82 12.36
N PHE A 243 2.13 10.77 11.74
CA PHE A 243 1.05 11.73 12.00
C PHE A 243 0.53 11.64 13.44
N LEU A 244 0.29 10.43 13.96
CA LEU A 244 -0.15 10.22 15.34
C LEU A 244 0.91 10.62 16.37
N ALA A 245 2.18 10.35 16.10
CA ALA A 245 3.27 10.72 16.99
C ALA A 245 3.55 12.23 16.94
N HIS A 246 3.44 12.85 15.76
CA HIS A 246 3.61 14.29 15.59
C HIS A 246 2.54 15.10 16.32
N SER A 247 1.27 14.71 16.17
CA SER A 247 0.14 15.36 16.88
C SER A 247 0.29 15.29 18.40
N ARG A 248 0.70 14.14 18.95
CA ARG A 248 1.02 13.99 20.38
C ARG A 248 2.18 14.88 20.83
N ALA A 249 3.26 14.93 20.05
CA ALA A 249 4.42 15.76 20.36
C ALA A 249 4.09 17.26 20.30
N LEU A 250 3.22 17.67 19.38
CA LEU A 250 2.74 19.03 19.26
C LEU A 250 1.92 19.43 20.49
N LEU A 251 0.95 18.60 20.90
CA LEU A 251 0.15 18.83 22.11
C LEU A 251 1.03 18.95 23.37
N ALA A 252 2.00 18.05 23.55
CA ALA A 252 2.94 18.13 24.66
C ALA A 252 3.78 19.42 24.64
N SER A 253 4.15 19.92 23.45
CA SER A 253 4.87 21.19 23.32
C SER A 253 4.00 22.41 23.65
N VAL A 254 2.71 22.35 23.31
CA VAL A 254 1.74 23.39 23.67
C VAL A 254 1.51 23.38 25.18
N GLU A 255 1.29 22.21 25.79
CA GLU A 255 1.17 22.07 27.24
C GLU A 255 2.42 22.57 27.98
N SER A 256 3.60 22.22 27.49
CA SER A 256 4.87 22.73 28.03
C SER A 256 4.97 24.25 27.91
N LYS A 257 4.68 24.83 26.74
CA LYS A 257 4.66 26.30 26.57
C LYS A 257 3.61 26.98 27.45
N MET A 258 2.45 26.36 27.66
CA MET A 258 1.43 26.84 28.59
C MET A 258 1.94 26.81 30.04
N LYS A 259 2.69 25.78 30.45
CA LYS A 259 3.31 25.69 31.78
C LYS A 259 4.48 26.67 31.95
N THR A 260 5.31 26.87 30.92
CA THR A 260 6.48 27.75 30.98
C THR A 260 6.13 29.23 30.85
N ASN A 261 5.10 29.56 30.06
CA ASN A 261 4.58 30.93 29.92
C ASN A 261 3.39 31.21 30.85
N LEU A 262 3.11 30.33 31.80
CA LEU A 262 2.25 30.68 32.93
C LEU A 262 3.01 31.75 33.71
N PRO A 263 2.56 33.02 33.75
CA PRO A 263 3.28 34.02 34.49
C PRO A 263 3.26 33.61 35.97
N LEU A 264 4.45 33.38 36.52
CA LEU A 264 4.72 33.42 37.96
C LEU A 264 4.50 34.86 38.43
N VAL A 265 3.25 35.32 38.44
CA VAL A 265 2.86 36.34 39.41
C VAL A 265 2.83 35.60 40.74
N ALA A 266 3.90 35.80 41.50
CA ALA A 266 4.04 35.31 42.84
C ALA A 266 2.85 35.74 43.70
N TYR A 267 1.87 34.86 43.90
CA TYR A 267 1.03 34.92 45.09
C TYR A 267 1.82 34.28 46.23
N ARG A 268 2.83 35.03 46.71
CA ARG A 268 3.25 34.93 48.11
C ARG A 268 2.00 35.24 48.93
N GLN A 269 1.61 34.31 49.79
CA GLN A 269 0.48 34.48 50.71
C GLN A 269 0.61 35.81 51.47
N LEU A 270 -0.13 36.81 51.03
CA LEU A 270 -0.75 37.77 51.93
C LEU A 270 -2.14 37.20 52.18
N THR A 271 -2.37 36.81 53.42
CA THR A 271 -3.70 36.57 53.99
C THR A 271 -4.56 37.80 53.74
N LEU A 272 -5.25 37.81 52.60
CA LEU A 272 -6.39 38.65 52.36
C LEU A 272 -7.49 37.68 51.98
N GLU A 273 -8.47 37.54 52.87
CA GLU A 273 -9.77 36.96 52.58
C GLU A 273 -10.27 37.43 51.20
N PRO A 274 -11.08 36.62 50.47
CA PRO A 274 -11.40 36.85 49.06
C PRO A 274 -12.30 38.07 48.87
N TYR A 275 -11.70 39.25 48.89
CA TYR A 275 -12.35 40.55 48.66
C TYR A 275 -12.74 40.74 47.18
N LYS A 276 -12.00 40.10 46.26
CA LYS A 276 -12.15 40.26 44.81
C LYS A 276 -13.45 39.67 44.24
N ASP A 277 -14.03 38.65 44.87
CA ASP A 277 -15.33 38.10 44.45
C ASP A 277 -16.51 38.87 45.07
N LYS A 278 -16.32 39.46 46.26
CA LYS A 278 -17.35 40.30 46.90
C LYS A 278 -17.60 41.59 46.11
N GLU A 279 -16.55 42.25 45.63
CA GLU A 279 -16.69 43.44 44.78
C GLU A 279 -17.33 43.14 43.42
N LYS A 280 -16.92 42.05 42.76
CA LYS A 280 -17.54 41.59 41.50
C LYS A 280 -19.03 41.32 41.66
N ALA A 281 -19.38 40.54 42.69
CA ALA A 281 -20.77 40.25 43.01
C ALA A 281 -21.55 41.51 43.37
N SER A 282 -20.92 42.48 44.04
CA SER A 282 -21.52 43.79 44.36
C SER A 282 -21.86 44.57 43.09
N VAL A 283 -20.95 44.65 42.11
CA VAL A 283 -21.18 45.36 40.83
C VAL A 283 -22.33 44.74 40.04
N LEU A 284 -22.32 43.42 39.84
CA LEU A 284 -23.39 42.76 39.08
C LEU A 284 -24.73 42.84 39.82
N ARG A 285 -24.73 42.69 41.15
CA ARG A 285 -25.94 42.80 41.97
C ARG A 285 -26.51 44.21 41.94
N TYR A 286 -25.66 45.24 42.04
CA TYR A 286 -26.11 46.63 41.99
C TYR A 286 -26.79 46.95 40.65
N ILE A 287 -26.17 46.55 39.54
CA ILE A 287 -26.77 46.71 38.21
C ILE A 287 -28.10 45.94 38.12
N ALA A 288 -28.14 44.70 38.62
CA ALA A 288 -29.36 43.88 38.62
C ALA A 288 -30.47 44.39 39.56
N SER A 289 -30.15 45.16 40.60
CA SER A 289 -31.15 45.80 41.45
C SER A 289 -31.58 47.18 40.94
N ALA A 290 -30.72 47.88 40.20
CA ALA A 290 -30.94 49.27 39.77
C ALA A 290 -31.31 49.41 38.29
N TYR A 291 -31.36 48.33 37.49
CA TYR A 291 -31.56 48.42 36.04
C TYR A 291 -32.84 49.14 35.62
N THR A 292 -33.86 49.17 36.48
CA THR A 292 -35.13 49.85 36.21
C THR A 292 -35.02 51.38 36.27
N ASP A 293 -33.93 51.96 36.80
CA ASP A 293 -33.72 53.41 36.83
C ASP A 293 -33.26 53.92 35.44
N PRO A 294 -34.04 54.77 34.75
CA PRO A 294 -33.67 55.32 33.46
C PRO A 294 -32.38 56.15 33.46
N LYS A 295 -31.95 56.65 34.62
CA LYS A 295 -30.72 57.44 34.79
C LYS A 295 -29.51 56.60 35.18
N LEU A 296 -29.65 55.28 35.32
CA LEU A 296 -28.53 54.40 35.63
C LEU A 296 -27.46 54.49 34.54
N ASP A 297 -26.36 55.13 34.88
CA ASP A 297 -25.15 55.21 34.08
C ASP A 297 -23.98 54.55 34.82
N LEU A 298 -22.81 54.60 34.20
CA LEU A 298 -21.63 53.98 34.76
C LEU A 298 -21.17 54.67 36.06
N GLU A 299 -21.39 55.98 36.20
CA GLU A 299 -21.03 56.73 37.42
C GLU A 299 -21.93 56.37 38.59
N ALA A 300 -23.24 56.20 38.35
CA ALA A 300 -24.16 55.71 39.37
C ALA A 300 -23.76 54.33 39.92
N VAL A 301 -23.11 53.48 39.12
CA VAL A 301 -22.55 52.19 39.58
C VAL A 301 -21.24 52.39 40.34
N VAL A 302 -20.39 53.33 39.94
CA VAL A 302 -19.17 53.70 40.68
C VAL A 302 -19.54 54.18 42.08
N GLU A 303 -20.48 55.11 42.19
CA GLU A 303 -20.96 55.65 43.48
C GLU A 303 -21.62 54.58 44.34
N GLY A 304 -22.48 53.74 43.75
CA GLY A 304 -23.22 52.71 44.49
C GLY A 304 -22.39 51.51 44.96
N THR A 305 -21.23 51.27 44.34
CA THR A 305 -20.39 50.09 44.64
C THR A 305 -19.02 50.44 45.21
N GLY A 306 -18.60 51.71 45.13
CA GLY A 306 -17.24 52.16 45.47
C GLY A 306 -16.16 51.72 44.48
N ALA A 307 -16.53 51.02 43.40
CA ALA A 307 -15.59 50.49 42.42
C ALA A 307 -15.25 51.52 41.34
N ASN A 308 -13.98 51.64 40.97
CA ASN A 308 -13.56 52.55 39.89
C ASN A 308 -14.12 52.12 38.51
N ARG A 309 -14.48 53.09 37.67
CA ARG A 309 -14.92 52.99 36.28
C ARG A 309 -14.15 51.98 35.41
N TYR A 310 -12.80 51.99 35.51
CA TYR A 310 -11.97 51.04 34.76
C TYR A 310 -12.28 49.60 35.19
N LYS A 311 -12.46 49.40 36.49
CA LYS A 311 -12.66 48.07 37.08
C LYS A 311 -14.03 47.50 36.74
N ILE A 312 -15.07 48.33 36.72
CA ILE A 312 -16.42 47.91 36.31
C ILE A 312 -16.40 47.39 34.86
N ASN A 313 -15.73 48.10 33.94
CA ASN A 313 -15.60 47.65 32.56
C ASN A 313 -14.74 46.38 32.43
N GLU A 314 -13.67 46.25 33.22
CA GLU A 314 -12.86 45.04 33.27
C GLU A 314 -13.71 43.83 33.71
N VAL A 315 -14.54 43.98 34.75
CA VAL A 315 -15.43 42.91 35.25
C VAL A 315 -16.45 42.51 34.19
N LEU A 316 -17.15 43.47 33.58
CA LEU A 316 -18.17 43.17 32.56
C LEU A 316 -17.56 42.55 31.29
N LYS A 317 -16.36 42.98 30.90
CA LYS A 317 -15.65 42.41 29.75
C LYS A 317 -15.10 41.01 30.04
N ALA A 318 -14.57 40.77 31.23
CA ALA A 318 -14.00 39.48 31.60
C ALA A 318 -15.07 38.41 31.80
N GLU A 319 -16.19 38.74 32.44
CA GLU A 319 -17.23 37.77 32.79
C GLU A 319 -18.28 37.60 31.68
N LEU A 320 -18.62 38.68 30.96
CA LEU A 320 -19.75 38.70 30.02
C LEU A 320 -19.35 39.08 28.59
N GLY A 321 -18.10 39.52 28.36
CA GLY A 321 -17.63 39.97 27.05
C GLY A 321 -18.29 41.27 26.56
N MET A 322 -18.98 42.01 27.45
CA MET A 322 -19.83 43.15 27.10
C MET A 322 -19.34 44.45 27.75
N THR A 323 -19.66 45.58 27.13
CA THR A 323 -19.54 46.89 27.77
C THR A 323 -20.69 47.12 28.75
N PHE A 324 -20.55 48.09 29.67
CA PHE A 324 -21.63 48.46 30.59
C PHE A 324 -22.97 48.72 29.89
N THR A 325 -22.96 49.57 28.86
CA THR A 325 -24.18 49.92 28.11
C THR A 325 -24.79 48.70 27.42
N SER A 326 -23.96 47.81 26.86
CA SER A 326 -24.42 46.59 26.21
C SER A 326 -25.05 45.63 27.22
N TYR A 327 -24.42 45.45 28.39
CA TYR A 327 -24.95 44.61 29.45
C TYR A 327 -26.27 45.14 30.01
N LEU A 328 -26.34 46.45 30.32
CA LEU A 328 -27.54 47.09 30.82
C LEU A 328 -28.70 46.96 29.81
N ASN A 329 -28.45 47.23 28.53
CA ASN A 329 -29.47 47.05 27.49
C ASN A 329 -29.93 45.60 27.41
N LYS A 330 -29.00 44.64 27.41
CA LYS A 330 -29.35 43.21 27.35
C LYS A 330 -30.20 42.78 28.54
N LEU A 331 -29.83 43.21 29.74
CA LEU A 331 -30.59 42.93 30.96
C LEU A 331 -32.01 43.50 30.88
N ARG A 332 -32.14 44.79 30.50
CA ARG A 332 -33.45 45.46 30.34
C ARG A 332 -34.34 44.79 29.29
N LEU A 333 -33.77 44.43 28.14
CA LEU A 333 -34.50 43.78 27.05
C LEU A 333 -34.93 42.35 27.42
N THR A 334 -34.10 41.63 28.17
CA THR A 334 -34.42 40.29 28.68
C THR A 334 -35.55 40.35 29.72
N GLU A 335 -35.52 41.32 30.64
CA GLU A 335 -36.63 41.52 31.57
C GLU A 335 -37.90 42.01 30.86
N ALA A 336 -37.76 42.83 29.81
CA ALA A 336 -38.89 43.26 29.00
C ALA A 336 -39.55 42.08 28.28
N SER A 337 -38.77 41.14 27.74
CA SER A 337 -39.32 39.95 27.07
C SER A 337 -40.08 39.07 28.05
N ARG A 338 -39.58 38.90 29.29
CA ARG A 338 -40.29 38.21 30.38
C ARG A 338 -41.58 38.93 30.78
N LEU A 339 -41.54 40.26 30.95
CA LEU A 339 -42.74 41.03 31.29
C LEU A 339 -43.79 41.03 30.16
N LEU A 340 -43.35 40.96 28.89
CA LEU A 340 -44.23 40.86 27.74
C LEU A 340 -45.02 39.55 27.70
N THR A 341 -44.47 38.45 28.25
CA THR A 341 -45.16 37.16 28.33
C THR A 341 -46.00 37.00 29.60
N GLU A 342 -45.57 37.58 30.72
CA GLU A 342 -46.30 37.47 31.99
C GLU A 342 -47.46 38.47 32.12
N LYS A 343 -47.29 39.70 31.61
CA LYS A 343 -48.27 40.80 31.77
C LYS A 343 -49.02 41.07 30.46
N ASN A 344 -49.92 40.16 30.09
CA ASN A 344 -50.68 40.23 28.84
C ASN A 344 -51.48 41.55 28.65
N SER A 345 -51.91 42.19 29.74
CA SER A 345 -52.71 43.43 29.73
C SER A 345 -51.89 44.73 29.73
N ALA A 346 -50.58 44.71 30.03
CA ALA A 346 -49.77 45.92 30.11
C ALA A 346 -49.44 46.50 28.72
N ALA A 347 -49.42 47.81 28.57
CA ALA A 347 -49.03 48.44 27.31
C ALA A 347 -47.52 48.23 27.05
N VAL A 348 -47.10 48.15 25.78
CA VAL A 348 -45.67 48.03 25.43
C VAL A 348 -44.86 49.23 25.93
N SER A 349 -45.44 50.43 25.89
CA SER A 349 -44.85 51.64 26.46
C SER A 349 -44.66 51.53 27.97
N GLU A 350 -45.64 50.97 28.69
CA GLU A 350 -45.56 50.74 30.13
C GLU A 350 -44.43 49.77 30.49
N ILE A 351 -44.30 48.66 29.75
CA ILE A 351 -43.19 47.70 29.93
C ILE A 351 -41.84 48.36 29.67
N ALA A 352 -41.73 49.21 28.63
CA ALA A 352 -40.51 49.95 28.35
C ALA A 352 -40.10 50.85 29.52
N TYR A 353 -41.06 51.57 30.12
CA TYR A 353 -40.81 52.39 31.31
C TYR A 353 -40.45 51.55 32.54
N LEU A 354 -41.12 50.40 32.75
CA LEU A 354 -40.88 49.51 33.89
C LEU A 354 -39.46 48.93 33.91
N VAL A 355 -38.87 48.66 32.75
CA VAL A 355 -37.48 48.15 32.66
C VAL A 355 -36.45 49.28 32.56
N GLY A 356 -36.84 50.55 32.70
CA GLY A 356 -35.92 51.68 32.76
C GLY A 356 -35.57 52.34 31.42
N TYR A 357 -36.41 52.22 30.39
CA TYR A 357 -36.29 53.06 29.20
C TYR A 357 -37.14 54.32 29.33
N SER A 358 -36.53 55.50 29.16
CA SER A 358 -37.24 56.79 29.10
C SER A 358 -37.78 57.12 27.69
N ASN A 359 -37.33 56.41 26.67
CA ASN A 359 -37.67 56.63 25.27
C ASN A 359 -38.21 55.33 24.62
N VAL A 360 -39.53 55.27 24.43
CA VAL A 360 -40.22 54.10 23.86
C VAL A 360 -39.80 53.80 22.41
N PRO A 361 -39.66 54.79 21.49
CA PRO A 361 -39.07 54.55 20.18
C PRO A 361 -37.68 53.89 20.22
N TYR A 362 -36.81 54.33 21.13
CA TYR A 362 -35.46 53.76 21.30
C TYR A 362 -35.53 52.32 21.82
N PHE A 363 -36.39 52.04 22.80
CA PHE A 363 -36.67 50.68 23.25
C PHE A 363 -37.15 49.77 22.12
N ASN A 364 -38.13 50.21 21.33
CA ASN A 364 -38.68 49.41 20.23
C ASN A 364 -37.61 49.07 19.17
N LYS A 365 -36.71 50.02 18.88
CA LYS A 365 -35.58 49.79 17.99
C LYS A 365 -34.64 48.72 18.54
N LEU A 366 -34.17 48.89 19.78
CA LEU A 366 -33.24 47.93 20.41
C LEU A 366 -33.87 46.54 20.60
N PHE A 367 -35.15 46.47 20.96
CA PHE A 367 -35.86 45.20 21.12
C PHE A 367 -35.96 44.45 19.79
N LYS A 368 -36.24 45.17 18.69
CA LYS A 368 -36.26 44.58 17.36
C LYS A 368 -34.87 44.13 16.88
N GLU A 369 -33.82 44.86 17.22
CA GLU A 369 -32.44 44.48 16.92
C GLU A 369 -32.04 43.20 17.68
N GLU A 370 -32.41 43.06 18.96
CA GLU A 370 -32.06 41.89 19.79
C GLU A 370 -32.90 40.64 19.45
N PHE A 371 -34.23 40.77 19.30
CA PHE A 371 -35.16 39.64 19.15
C PHE A 371 -35.69 39.45 17.73
N GLY A 372 -35.26 40.26 16.76
CA GLY A 372 -35.66 40.17 15.35
C GLY A 372 -37.10 40.60 15.05
N CYS A 373 -37.92 40.90 16.06
CA CYS A 373 -39.33 41.28 15.90
C CYS A 373 -39.73 42.41 16.87
N THR A 374 -40.87 43.06 16.62
CA THR A 374 -41.34 44.13 17.50
C THR A 374 -41.84 43.55 18.83
N PRO A 375 -41.81 44.30 19.95
CA PRO A 375 -42.38 43.84 21.23
C PRO A 375 -43.82 43.35 21.14
N LYS A 376 -44.64 44.01 20.29
CA LYS A 376 -46.03 43.61 20.02
C LYS A 376 -46.10 42.25 19.31
N SER A 377 -45.27 42.05 18.29
CA SER A 377 -45.16 40.76 17.58
C SER A 377 -44.64 39.66 18.51
N PHE A 378 -43.65 39.96 19.35
CA PHE A 378 -43.10 39.04 20.33
C PHE A 378 -44.17 38.53 21.30
N ARG A 379 -45.02 39.42 21.81
CA ARG A 379 -46.17 39.06 22.67
C ARG A 379 -47.15 38.12 21.96
N MET A 380 -47.49 38.41 20.70
CA MET A 380 -48.41 37.56 19.93
C MET A 380 -47.84 36.16 19.69
N LEU A 381 -46.55 36.06 19.34
CA LEU A 381 -45.87 34.79 19.11
C LEU A 381 -45.79 33.95 20.39
N ALA A 382 -45.47 34.56 21.53
CA ALA A 382 -45.42 33.88 22.82
C ALA A 382 -46.80 33.36 23.27
N ALA A 383 -47.86 34.14 23.03
CA ALA A 383 -49.23 33.72 23.34
C ALA A 383 -49.70 32.54 22.48
N GLN A 384 -49.28 32.46 21.21
CA GLN A 384 -49.60 31.35 20.31
C GLN A 384 -48.87 30.05 20.70
N GLN A 385 -47.65 30.13 21.22
CA GLN A 385 -46.89 28.97 21.71
C GLN A 385 -47.44 28.38 23.01
N GLN A 386 -48.13 29.17 23.84
CA GLN A 386 -48.76 28.70 25.08
C GLN A 386 -50.19 28.14 24.89
N ALA A 387 -50.78 28.28 23.70
CA ALA A 387 -52.16 27.87 23.39
C ALA A 387 -52.29 26.57 22.57
N GLN A 388 -51.20 25.83 22.32
CA GLN A 388 -51.22 24.49 21.72
C GLN A 388 -51.04 23.42 22.81
N PRO A 389 -52.06 22.60 23.15
CA PRO A 389 -51.91 21.49 24.08
C PRO A 389 -51.06 20.38 23.44
N ALA A 390 -50.06 19.92 24.18
CA ALA A 390 -49.28 18.73 23.88
C ALA A 390 -50.15 17.48 24.11
N ASP A 391 -50.93 17.07 23.10
CA ASP A 391 -51.52 15.73 23.03
C ASP A 391 -51.74 15.33 21.55
N SER A 392 -50.75 14.67 20.97
CA SER A 392 -50.96 13.72 19.87
C SER A 392 -49.80 12.72 19.85
N VAL A 393 -49.90 11.72 20.73
CA VAL A 393 -49.15 10.47 20.63
C VAL A 393 -49.83 9.60 19.57
N PRO A 394 -49.15 9.13 18.50
CA PRO A 394 -49.74 8.15 17.59
C PRO A 394 -49.66 6.75 18.20
N SER A 395 -50.82 6.13 18.33
CA SER A 395 -51.05 4.74 18.72
C SER A 395 -50.41 3.74 17.74
N GLU A 396 -49.72 2.75 18.31
CA GLU A 396 -49.27 1.52 17.66
C GLU A 396 -50.48 0.63 17.26
N PRO A 397 -50.53 0.03 16.06
CA PRO A 397 -51.65 -0.81 15.65
C PRO A 397 -51.42 -2.30 15.98
N PRO A 398 -52.45 -3.05 16.42
CA PRO A 398 -52.38 -4.50 16.52
C PRO A 398 -52.99 -5.18 15.29
N ALA A 399 -52.33 -6.23 14.81
CA ALA A 399 -52.92 -7.49 14.34
C ALA A 399 -51.84 -8.57 14.32
#